data_AF-A0A7X7L2X0-F1
#
_entry.id   AF-A0A7X7L2X0-F1
#
_cell.length_a   1.000
_cell.length_b   1.000
_cell.length_c   1.000
_cell.angle_alpha   90.00
_cell.angle_beta   90.00
_cell.angle_gamma   90.00
#
_symmetry.space_group_name_H-M   'P 1'
#
loop_
_entity.id
_entity.type
_entity.pdbx_description
1 polymer ?
#
loop_
_entity_poly.entity_id
_entity_poly.type
_entity_poly.pdbx_seq_one_letter_code
_entity_poly.pdbx_strand_id
1 'polypeptide(L)'
;MPEEPRTILQIVLINETGDSYYRMRWPGRQLSEQAPTWRVINLDANAKERFEWGEKADLLVLYQSHDLDLLPLIKRRRDLGKKTLVEYNDNFYAPAPSSPVSKEWSSPLLWQIYETFMRESDGVLVTGTGLVELFSQKTKTPLYIMENHMPQDPPAFDQVWPGSDGALQIGWAGSLGHMPDILAATPLLKRILEIDPQIKIHLMGNSSIPDMLQLPRERLHFTEWGSMEQYLKFWEPVHIGLAPLIDTPYNRCRSDVKALEMSAQGVLPLLTNALPYRDFSEKTGSPGLSSFAEFFERVEFYHLNRDELEAQARRCHDYVCSSRVGTRRLERLELYKRMLPSERDTFAWPVEAGYHEFPAGVAEPSSHSRTVVQINQNIKAKNYAQAHEIAARAVLQNPWSADLQLLELRCLASVKIGALAPKMEMALRRFPDDLRFRLMQLALLTVDSELALVWEAVIRKLRDAGSTYQRAFEGEVVAMLCRQIQLRPAFGPIGEALLELFPSNAELKFAMAFHYTRRGAADKAYPLFEELAAARRNFGLNQRFLSDLDTSFIETWTAAVKARRKRGFS
;
A
#
# COMPACT_ATOMS: atom_id res chain seq x y z
N MET A 1 39.92 -22.59 9.57
CA MET A 1 39.29 -22.13 8.32
C MET A 1 38.50 -20.87 8.65
N PRO A 2 38.48 -19.83 7.81
CA PRO A 2 37.60 -18.69 8.06
C PRO A 2 36.16 -19.19 8.13
N GLU A 3 35.38 -18.70 9.09
CA GLU A 3 33.97 -19.09 9.23
C GLU A 3 33.17 -18.59 8.03
N GLU A 4 32.31 -19.44 7.45
CA GLU A 4 31.43 -19.10 6.32
C GLU A 4 30.57 -17.86 6.59
N PRO A 5 30.52 -16.83 5.73
CA PRO A 5 29.73 -15.62 5.96
C PRO A 5 28.25 -15.89 6.25
N ARG A 6 27.67 -15.17 7.22
CA ARG A 6 26.20 -15.14 7.44
C ARG A 6 25.52 -14.47 6.26
N THR A 7 24.40 -15.00 5.79
CA THR A 7 23.67 -14.47 4.63
C THR A 7 22.31 -13.91 5.02
N ILE A 8 22.14 -12.61 4.76
CA ILE A 8 20.88 -11.89 4.83
C ILE A 8 20.37 -11.71 3.41
N LEU A 9 19.29 -12.41 3.06
CA LEU A 9 18.63 -12.25 1.75
C LEU A 9 17.42 -11.35 1.89
N GLN A 10 17.39 -10.29 1.11
CA GLN A 10 16.26 -9.38 0.96
C GLN A 10 15.64 -9.61 -0.41
N ILE A 11 14.39 -10.05 -0.46
CA ILE A 11 13.61 -10.12 -1.70
C ILE A 11 12.87 -8.80 -1.86
N VAL A 12 13.22 -8.06 -2.91
CA VAL A 12 12.85 -6.65 -3.10
C VAL A 12 12.48 -6.36 -4.55
N LEU A 13 11.70 -5.32 -4.82
CA LEU A 13 11.57 -4.80 -6.18
C LEU A 13 12.68 -3.79 -6.44
N ILE A 14 13.68 -4.13 -7.26
CA ILE A 14 14.83 -3.26 -7.49
C ILE A 14 14.45 -2.21 -8.55
N ASN A 15 14.30 -0.96 -8.12
CA ASN A 15 14.01 0.17 -8.99
C ASN A 15 14.63 1.48 -8.47
N GLU A 16 14.49 2.58 -9.21
CA GLU A 16 15.07 3.89 -8.86
C GLU A 16 14.12 4.79 -8.04
N THR A 17 13.23 4.21 -7.24
CA THR A 17 12.31 4.97 -6.37
C THR A 17 12.92 5.24 -5.00
N GLY A 18 12.39 6.25 -4.29
CA GLY A 18 12.80 6.55 -2.91
C GLY A 18 12.70 5.35 -1.98
N ASP A 19 11.67 4.51 -2.11
CA ASP A 19 11.52 3.30 -1.29
C ASP A 19 12.69 2.33 -1.48
N SER A 20 13.16 2.14 -2.72
CA SER A 20 14.33 1.29 -3.00
C SER A 20 15.60 1.82 -2.33
N TYR A 21 15.78 3.14 -2.26
CA TYR A 21 16.92 3.72 -1.56
C TYR A 21 16.78 3.62 -0.04
N TYR A 22 15.70 4.17 0.54
CA TYR A 22 15.53 4.31 1.98
C TYR A 22 15.22 3.02 2.72
N ARG A 23 14.58 2.05 2.05
CA ARG A 23 14.15 0.80 2.70
C ARG A 23 15.10 -0.34 2.44
N MET A 24 15.70 -0.37 1.25
CA MET A 24 16.40 -1.55 0.73
C MET A 24 17.91 -1.31 0.55
N ARG A 25 18.32 -0.34 -0.27
CA ARG A 25 19.74 -0.16 -0.66
C ARG A 25 20.59 0.44 0.43
N TRP A 26 20.23 1.62 0.94
CA TRP A 26 21.03 2.30 1.96
C TRP A 26 21.12 1.50 3.26
N PRO A 27 20.01 0.97 3.81
CA PRO A 27 20.11 0.13 4.98
C PRO A 27 20.85 -1.19 4.75
N GLY A 28 20.76 -1.76 3.53
CA GLY A 28 21.48 -2.98 3.17
C GLY A 28 23.00 -2.77 3.11
N ARG A 29 23.46 -1.68 2.49
CA ARG A 29 24.88 -1.28 2.46
C ARG A 29 25.41 -1.03 3.86
N GLN A 30 24.69 -0.21 4.63
CA GLN A 30 25.02 0.08 6.02
C GLN A 30 25.16 -1.20 6.85
N LEU A 31 24.23 -2.15 6.70
CA LEU A 31 24.31 -3.41 7.42
C LEU A 31 25.58 -4.19 7.09
N SER A 32 26.01 -4.19 5.83
CA SER A 32 27.26 -4.84 5.41
C SER A 32 28.52 -4.13 5.93
N GLU A 33 28.48 -2.81 6.08
CA GLU A 33 29.58 -2.04 6.68
C GLU A 33 29.68 -2.29 8.19
N GLN A 34 28.53 -2.39 8.88
CA GLN A 34 28.46 -2.68 10.32
C GLN A 34 28.78 -4.14 10.64
N ALA A 35 28.57 -5.07 9.69
CA ALA A 35 28.92 -6.47 9.80
C ALA A 35 29.69 -6.95 8.54
N PRO A 36 30.99 -6.64 8.42
CA PRO A 36 31.78 -6.93 7.22
C PRO A 36 31.92 -8.41 6.87
N THR A 37 31.62 -9.30 7.81
CA THR A 37 31.63 -10.76 7.62
C THR A 37 30.29 -11.30 7.13
N TRP A 38 29.28 -10.44 6.92
CA TRP A 38 27.96 -10.82 6.43
C TRP A 38 27.86 -10.57 4.93
N ARG A 39 27.10 -11.43 4.28
CA ARG A 39 26.62 -11.27 2.91
C ARG A 39 25.21 -10.69 2.98
N VAL A 40 25.03 -9.46 2.51
CA VAL A 40 23.72 -8.79 2.44
C VAL A 40 23.32 -8.67 0.98
N ILE A 41 22.27 -9.40 0.60
CA ILE A 41 21.85 -9.53 -0.80
C ILE A 41 20.48 -8.89 -0.96
N ASN A 42 20.38 -7.95 -1.90
CA ASN A 42 19.10 -7.53 -2.47
C ASN A 42 18.88 -8.31 -3.77
N LEU A 43 17.91 -9.22 -3.75
CA LEU A 43 17.52 -10.04 -4.89
C LEU A 43 16.18 -9.54 -5.41
N ASP A 44 16.07 -9.32 -6.72
CA ASP A 44 14.81 -8.89 -7.31
C ASP A 44 13.70 -9.92 -7.07
N ALA A 45 12.49 -9.45 -6.77
CA ALA A 45 11.32 -10.26 -6.48
C ALA A 45 10.94 -11.21 -7.62
N ASN A 46 11.37 -10.93 -8.85
CA ASN A 46 11.11 -11.77 -10.02
C ASN A 46 12.24 -12.77 -10.32
N ALA A 47 13.35 -12.75 -9.58
CA ALA A 47 14.47 -13.67 -9.78
C ALA A 47 14.06 -15.12 -9.49
N LYS A 48 14.50 -16.06 -10.31
CA LYS A 48 14.18 -17.51 -10.14
C LYS A 48 14.86 -18.10 -8.91
N GLU A 49 16.01 -17.53 -8.54
CA GLU A 49 16.85 -17.92 -7.41
C GLU A 49 16.15 -17.69 -6.07
N ARG A 50 15.09 -16.86 -6.03
CA ARG A 50 14.41 -16.43 -4.80
C ARG A 50 13.92 -17.57 -3.91
N PHE A 51 13.59 -18.72 -4.51
CA PHE A 51 13.15 -19.90 -3.77
C PHE A 51 14.32 -20.66 -3.13
N GLU A 52 15.38 -20.92 -3.90
CA GLU A 52 16.55 -21.64 -3.42
C GLU A 52 17.33 -20.78 -2.43
N TRP A 53 17.73 -19.57 -2.84
CA TRP A 53 18.48 -18.66 -1.98
C TRP A 53 17.65 -18.28 -0.75
N GLY A 54 16.34 -18.12 -0.93
CA GLY A 54 15.41 -17.90 0.16
C GLY A 54 15.38 -19.03 1.17
N GLU A 55 15.60 -20.29 0.78
CA GLU A 55 15.70 -21.42 1.72
C GLU A 55 17.06 -21.48 2.42
N LYS A 56 18.13 -21.12 1.70
CA LYS A 56 19.51 -21.22 2.18
C LYS A 56 19.95 -20.06 3.07
N ALA A 57 19.44 -18.85 2.85
CA ALA A 57 19.81 -17.67 3.64
C ALA A 57 19.59 -17.87 5.14
N ASP A 58 20.52 -17.39 5.97
CA ASP A 58 20.39 -17.42 7.44
C ASP A 58 19.17 -16.59 7.89
N LEU A 59 18.97 -15.42 7.27
CA LEU A 59 17.79 -14.57 7.46
C LEU A 59 17.19 -14.19 6.10
N LEU A 60 15.87 -14.31 5.99
CA LEU A 60 15.10 -13.88 4.82
C LEU A 60 14.26 -12.67 5.20
N VAL A 61 14.25 -11.64 4.35
CA VAL A 61 13.44 -10.43 4.51
C VAL A 61 12.65 -10.21 3.23
N LEU A 62 11.33 -10.13 3.32
CA LEU A 62 10.44 -9.95 2.17
C LEU A 62 9.85 -8.54 2.18
N TYR A 63 10.19 -7.71 1.20
CA TYR A 63 9.65 -6.35 1.11
C TYR A 63 8.41 -6.33 0.22
N GLN A 64 7.29 -5.83 0.75
CA GLN A 64 6.00 -5.71 0.06
C GLN A 64 5.55 -6.97 -0.70
N SER A 65 6.02 -8.15 -0.29
CA SER A 65 5.78 -9.39 -1.03
C SER A 65 4.34 -9.86 -0.88
N HIS A 66 3.78 -10.30 -2.01
CA HIS A 66 2.51 -11.02 -2.12
C HIS A 66 2.66 -12.31 -2.96
N ASP A 67 3.90 -12.77 -3.22
CA ASP A 67 4.14 -13.99 -3.99
C ASP A 67 3.79 -15.22 -3.15
N LEU A 68 2.58 -15.75 -3.33
CA LEU A 68 2.04 -16.89 -2.60
C LEU A 68 2.96 -18.12 -2.58
N ASP A 69 3.85 -18.28 -3.56
CA ASP A 69 4.80 -19.39 -3.58
C ASP A 69 5.90 -19.30 -2.51
N LEU A 70 6.07 -18.13 -1.89
CA LEU A 70 6.99 -17.94 -0.76
C LEU A 70 6.39 -18.42 0.57
N LEU A 71 5.06 -18.57 0.71
CA LEU A 71 4.46 -19.01 1.98
C LEU A 71 4.88 -20.44 2.38
N PRO A 72 4.87 -21.44 1.48
CA PRO A 72 5.45 -22.76 1.78
C PRO A 72 6.93 -22.69 2.16
N LEU A 73 7.69 -21.79 1.54
CA LEU A 73 9.09 -21.57 1.86
C LEU A 73 9.27 -21.03 3.28
N ILE A 74 8.46 -20.05 3.72
CA ILE A 74 8.48 -19.54 5.10
C ILE A 74 8.29 -20.68 6.10
N LYS A 75 7.34 -21.58 5.84
CA LYS A 75 7.14 -22.76 6.69
C LYS A 75 8.36 -23.67 6.70
N ARG A 76 8.94 -24.02 5.54
CA ARG A 76 10.15 -24.86 5.48
C ARG A 76 11.32 -24.24 6.24
N ARG A 77 11.53 -22.93 6.10
CA ARG A 77 12.55 -22.18 6.85
C ARG A 77 12.34 -22.29 8.36
N ARG A 78 11.11 -22.12 8.82
CA ARG A 78 10.75 -22.26 10.24
C ARG A 78 11.05 -23.68 10.76
N ASP A 79 10.73 -24.71 9.98
CA ASP A 79 11.02 -26.11 10.31
C ASP A 79 12.55 -26.38 10.37
N LEU A 80 13.36 -25.57 9.68
CA LEU A 80 14.83 -25.54 9.74
C LEU A 80 15.40 -24.61 10.83
N GLY A 81 14.57 -23.99 11.66
CA GLY A 81 14.99 -23.03 12.67
C GLY A 81 15.44 -21.66 12.12
N LYS A 82 15.24 -21.40 10.83
CA LYS A 82 15.60 -20.14 10.17
C LYS A 82 14.45 -19.15 10.19
N LYS A 83 14.78 -17.86 10.37
CA LYS A 83 13.79 -16.79 10.54
C LYS A 83 13.44 -16.08 9.24
N THR A 84 12.20 -15.62 9.13
CA THR A 84 11.74 -14.78 8.02
C THR A 84 11.06 -13.52 8.55
N LEU A 85 11.47 -12.36 8.05
CA LEU A 85 10.83 -11.08 8.30
C LEU A 85 10.07 -10.62 7.07
N VAL A 86 9.02 -9.81 7.26
CA VAL A 86 8.32 -9.11 6.17
C VAL A 86 8.33 -7.62 6.44
N GLU A 87 8.37 -6.80 5.40
CA GLU A 87 8.29 -5.35 5.52
C GLU A 87 7.13 -4.80 4.72
N TYR A 88 6.28 -4.02 5.39
CA TYR A 88 5.20 -3.24 4.78
C TYR A 88 5.30 -1.79 5.27
N ASN A 89 5.63 -0.87 4.37
CA ASN A 89 6.01 0.51 4.67
C ASN A 89 4.89 1.54 4.44
N ASP A 90 3.70 1.10 4.01
CA ASP A 90 2.54 1.95 3.73
C ASP A 90 1.20 1.29 4.14
N ASN A 91 0.16 2.12 4.29
CA ASN A 91 -1.20 1.65 4.56
C ASN A 91 -1.89 1.21 3.25
N PHE A 92 -1.71 -0.07 2.92
CA PHE A 92 -2.33 -0.70 1.76
C PHE A 92 -3.87 -0.86 1.86
N TYR A 93 -4.49 -0.65 3.02
CA TYR A 93 -5.96 -0.70 3.16
C TYR A 93 -6.65 0.56 2.66
N ALA A 94 -5.93 1.68 2.63
CA ALA A 94 -6.48 2.98 2.29
C ALA A 94 -5.48 3.79 1.45
N PRO A 95 -5.08 3.32 0.26
CA PRO A 95 -4.20 4.09 -0.63
C PRO A 95 -4.76 5.47 -0.95
N ALA A 96 -3.86 6.45 -1.16
CA ALA A 96 -4.26 7.71 -1.76
C ALA A 96 -4.83 7.47 -3.18
N PRO A 97 -5.99 8.04 -3.56
CA PRO A 97 -6.61 7.79 -4.86
C PRO A 97 -5.71 8.08 -6.07
N SER A 98 -4.84 9.08 -5.96
CA SER A 98 -3.87 9.49 -6.98
C SER A 98 -2.59 8.65 -7.01
N SER A 99 -2.43 7.70 -6.10
CA SER A 99 -1.26 6.82 -6.07
C SER A 99 -1.34 5.77 -7.19
N PRO A 100 -0.24 5.48 -7.92
CA PRO A 100 -0.22 4.45 -8.96
C PRO A 100 -0.64 3.05 -8.46
N VAL A 101 -0.36 2.74 -7.18
CA VAL A 101 -0.70 1.45 -6.56
C VAL A 101 -2.13 1.39 -6.01
N SER A 102 -2.90 2.49 -6.10
CA SER A 102 -4.25 2.59 -5.51
C SER A 102 -5.19 1.50 -6.02
N LYS A 103 -5.15 1.23 -7.32
CA LYS A 103 -6.00 0.20 -7.94
C LYS A 103 -5.65 -1.21 -7.45
N GLU A 104 -4.36 -1.53 -7.40
CA GLU A 104 -3.88 -2.84 -6.95
C GLU A 104 -4.18 -3.06 -5.46
N TRP A 105 -3.88 -2.06 -4.63
CA TRP A 105 -4.17 -2.10 -3.19
C TRP A 105 -5.65 -1.97 -2.84
N SER A 106 -6.52 -1.60 -3.78
CA SER A 106 -7.98 -1.66 -3.59
C SER A 106 -8.54 -3.09 -3.74
N SER A 107 -7.84 -4.08 -3.21
CA SER A 107 -8.18 -5.49 -3.29
C SER A 107 -8.16 -6.15 -1.90
N PRO A 108 -9.34 -6.51 -1.34
CA PRO A 108 -9.41 -7.29 -0.11
C PRO A 108 -8.72 -8.64 -0.17
N LEU A 109 -8.56 -9.21 -1.36
CA LEU A 109 -7.83 -10.44 -1.56
C LEU A 109 -6.33 -10.21 -1.34
N LEU A 110 -5.78 -9.11 -1.86
CA LEU A 110 -4.38 -8.74 -1.62
C LEU A 110 -4.13 -8.44 -0.13
N TRP A 111 -5.06 -7.77 0.55
CA TRP A 111 -4.96 -7.53 1.99
C TRP A 111 -4.84 -8.82 2.79
N GLN A 112 -5.66 -9.82 2.47
CA GLN A 112 -5.60 -11.13 3.11
C GLN A 112 -4.27 -11.86 2.85
N ILE A 113 -3.66 -11.66 1.68
CA ILE A 113 -2.34 -12.19 1.37
C ILE A 113 -1.29 -11.53 2.26
N TYR A 114 -1.25 -10.20 2.32
CA TYR A 114 -0.33 -9.46 3.21
C TYR A 114 -0.54 -9.83 4.68
N GLU A 115 -1.77 -9.93 5.16
CA GLU A 115 -2.09 -10.40 6.52
C GLU A 115 -1.59 -11.82 6.78
N THR A 116 -1.63 -12.70 5.77
CA THR A 116 -1.08 -14.05 5.87
C THR A 116 0.45 -14.01 5.98
N PHE A 117 1.14 -13.19 5.18
CA PHE A 117 2.58 -12.98 5.31
C PHE A 117 2.97 -12.39 6.66
N MET A 118 2.21 -11.42 7.17
CA MET A 118 2.43 -10.88 8.52
C MET A 118 2.28 -11.96 9.59
N ARG A 119 1.26 -12.83 9.48
CA ARG A 119 1.01 -13.91 10.45
C ARG A 119 2.01 -15.05 10.38
N GLU A 120 2.50 -15.38 9.19
CA GLU A 120 3.41 -16.51 8.99
C GLU A 120 4.90 -16.15 9.16
N SER A 121 5.24 -14.87 9.23
CA SER A 121 6.62 -14.42 9.49
C SER A 121 6.95 -14.36 10.98
N ASP A 122 8.25 -14.25 11.29
CA ASP A 122 8.78 -14.12 12.65
C ASP A 122 8.80 -12.65 13.14
N GLY A 123 8.51 -11.70 12.25
CA GLY A 123 8.50 -10.27 12.55
C GLY A 123 8.06 -9.43 11.36
N VAL A 124 7.39 -8.31 11.64
CA VAL A 124 6.98 -7.33 10.63
C VAL A 124 7.76 -6.05 10.85
N LEU A 125 8.48 -5.60 9.83
CA LEU A 125 9.16 -4.32 9.80
C LEU A 125 8.19 -3.25 9.28
N VAL A 126 8.18 -2.10 9.94
CA VAL A 126 7.35 -0.94 9.59
C VAL A 126 8.17 0.35 9.67
N THR A 127 7.66 1.44 9.11
CA THR A 127 8.37 2.72 9.07
C THR A 127 8.11 3.64 10.26
N GLY A 128 7.01 3.45 10.99
CA GLY A 128 6.63 4.35 12.08
C GLY A 128 5.41 3.88 12.87
N THR A 129 5.04 4.68 13.87
CA THR A 129 4.00 4.36 14.87
C THR A 129 2.61 4.19 14.26
N GLY A 130 2.26 4.95 13.22
CA GLY A 130 0.95 4.80 12.54
C GLY A 130 0.72 3.39 11.96
N LEU A 131 1.77 2.77 11.41
CA LEU A 131 1.70 1.39 10.94
C LEU A 131 1.67 0.38 12.10
N VAL A 132 2.32 0.69 13.23
CA VAL A 132 2.22 -0.14 14.45
C VAL A 132 0.78 -0.15 14.96
N GLU A 133 0.15 1.02 15.07
CA GLU A 133 -1.25 1.17 15.50
C GLU A 133 -2.20 0.41 14.57
N LEU A 134 -1.96 0.47 13.26
CA LEU A 134 -2.77 -0.22 12.26
C LEU A 134 -2.57 -1.74 12.29
N PHE A 135 -1.33 -2.22 12.19
CA PHE A 135 -1.04 -3.65 12.03
C PHE A 135 -1.16 -4.44 13.34
N SER A 136 -1.03 -3.81 14.50
CA SER A 136 -1.26 -4.48 15.81
C SER A 136 -2.71 -4.98 15.98
N GLN A 137 -3.64 -4.41 15.21
CA GLN A 137 -5.04 -4.85 15.15
C GLN A 137 -5.23 -6.05 14.19
N LYS A 138 -4.23 -6.35 13.35
CA LYS A 138 -4.30 -7.33 12.26
C LYS A 138 -3.44 -8.57 12.50
N THR A 139 -2.35 -8.42 13.24
CA THR A 139 -1.44 -9.52 13.57
C THR A 139 -1.00 -9.49 15.03
N LYS A 140 -0.59 -10.65 15.54
CA LYS A 140 0.11 -10.80 16.83
C LYS A 140 1.62 -10.96 16.65
N THR A 141 2.09 -11.04 15.41
CA THR A 141 3.51 -11.07 15.08
C THR A 141 4.19 -9.79 15.56
N PRO A 142 5.38 -9.86 16.18
CA PRO A 142 6.10 -8.69 16.66
C PRO A 142 6.32 -7.65 15.54
N LEU A 143 6.03 -6.39 15.85
CA LEU A 143 6.22 -5.25 14.95
C LEU A 143 7.50 -4.49 15.36
N TYR A 144 8.35 -4.18 14.38
CA TYR A 144 9.61 -3.45 14.60
C TYR A 144 9.65 -2.20 13.72
N ILE A 145 9.80 -1.04 14.36
CA ILE A 145 9.98 0.22 13.63
C ILE A 145 11.43 0.29 13.12
N MET A 146 11.57 0.47 11.82
CA MET A 146 12.82 0.74 11.13
C MET A 146 12.69 2.11 10.46
N GLU A 147 13.17 3.17 11.11
CA GLU A 147 13.06 4.54 10.59
C GLU A 147 13.96 4.75 9.37
N ASN A 148 13.60 5.73 8.53
CA ASN A 148 14.46 6.18 7.44
C ASN A 148 15.65 6.97 7.99
N HIS A 149 16.80 6.87 7.31
CA HIS A 149 18.04 7.54 7.66
C HIS A 149 18.83 7.94 6.41
N MET A 150 19.74 8.90 6.55
CA MET A 150 20.71 9.23 5.51
C MET A 150 21.80 8.15 5.45
N PRO A 151 22.29 7.78 4.25
CA PRO A 151 23.29 6.72 4.11
C PRO A 151 24.64 7.11 4.70
N GLN A 152 24.96 8.40 4.67
CA GLN A 152 26.23 8.98 5.09
C GLN A 152 25.97 10.29 5.81
N ASP A 153 27.02 10.83 6.43
CA ASP A 153 26.98 12.15 7.03
C ASP A 153 26.68 13.21 5.97
N PRO A 154 25.63 14.04 6.20
CA PRO A 154 25.46 15.24 5.41
C PRO A 154 26.70 16.16 5.53
N PRO A 155 26.97 17.02 4.52
CA PRO A 155 27.99 18.05 4.65
C PRO A 155 27.71 18.99 5.82
N ALA A 156 28.70 19.80 6.23
CA ALA A 156 28.47 20.75 7.31
C ALA A 156 27.38 21.76 6.94
N PHE A 157 26.59 22.22 7.91
CA PHE A 157 25.45 23.11 7.65
C PHE A 157 25.83 24.34 6.80
N ASP A 158 26.96 24.98 7.10
CA ASP A 158 27.41 26.18 6.38
C ASP A 158 27.76 25.91 4.89
N GLN A 159 27.90 24.64 4.50
CA GLN A 159 28.13 24.23 3.11
C GLN A 159 26.83 23.96 2.35
N VAL A 160 25.73 23.67 3.06
CA VAL A 160 24.42 23.33 2.47
C VAL A 160 23.38 24.44 2.66
N TRP A 161 23.62 25.37 3.59
CA TRP A 161 22.77 26.54 3.78
C TRP A 161 22.89 27.50 2.59
N PRO A 162 21.79 27.88 1.92
CA PRO A 162 21.84 28.81 0.78
C PRO A 162 22.23 30.25 1.16
N GLY A 163 22.37 30.55 2.45
CA GLY A 163 22.67 31.88 2.98
C GLY A 163 21.41 32.65 3.39
N SER A 164 21.64 33.77 4.06
CA SER A 164 20.55 34.66 4.52
C SER A 164 20.33 35.86 3.59
N ASP A 165 21.24 36.06 2.64
CA ASP A 165 21.18 37.13 1.65
C ASP A 165 20.23 36.79 0.50
N GLY A 166 19.40 37.75 0.10
CA GLY A 166 18.49 37.62 -1.03
C GLY A 166 17.12 37.03 -0.69
N ALA A 167 16.36 36.74 -1.74
CA ALA A 167 14.94 36.42 -1.64
C ALA A 167 14.70 35.05 -1.00
N LEU A 168 13.66 34.95 -0.16
CA LEU A 168 13.25 33.68 0.43
C LEU A 168 12.83 32.69 -0.66
N GLN A 169 13.36 31.47 -0.57
CA GLN A 169 13.13 30.39 -1.54
C GLN A 169 12.38 29.26 -0.83
N ILE A 170 11.23 28.87 -1.38
CA ILE A 170 10.33 27.90 -0.75
C ILE A 170 10.14 26.71 -1.67
N GLY A 171 10.34 25.49 -1.16
CA GLY A 171 10.36 24.27 -1.95
C GLY A 171 9.24 23.29 -1.60
N TRP A 172 8.77 22.53 -2.57
CA TRP A 172 7.99 21.31 -2.37
C TRP A 172 8.38 20.26 -3.39
N ALA A 173 8.56 19.02 -2.93
CA ALA A 173 8.76 17.87 -3.81
C ALA A 173 7.79 16.74 -3.43
N GLY A 174 7.18 16.08 -4.42
CA GLY A 174 6.23 15.02 -4.13
C GLY A 174 5.63 14.32 -5.35
N SER A 175 5.37 13.02 -5.19
CA SER A 175 4.84 12.16 -6.25
C SER A 175 3.33 12.35 -6.42
N LEU A 176 2.74 11.64 -7.39
CA LEU A 176 1.29 11.68 -7.60
C LEU A 176 0.49 11.31 -6.34
N GLY A 177 1.02 10.45 -5.46
CA GLY A 177 0.39 10.11 -4.18
C GLY A 177 0.20 11.30 -3.22
N HIS A 178 0.98 12.38 -3.39
CA HIS A 178 0.91 13.60 -2.58
C HIS A 178 0.17 14.75 -3.28
N MET A 179 -0.48 14.50 -4.43
CA MET A 179 -1.25 15.51 -5.15
C MET A 179 -2.36 16.14 -4.31
N PRO A 180 -3.15 15.37 -3.52
CA PRO A 180 -4.16 15.98 -2.65
C PRO A 180 -3.57 16.98 -1.64
N ASP A 181 -2.36 16.74 -1.15
CA ASP A 181 -1.68 17.60 -0.17
C ASP A 181 -1.30 18.95 -0.78
N ILE A 182 -0.64 18.95 -1.95
CA ILE A 182 -0.16 20.18 -2.60
C ILE A 182 -1.30 20.98 -3.26
N LEU A 183 -2.31 20.29 -3.82
CA LEU A 183 -3.52 20.95 -4.28
C LEU A 183 -4.25 21.60 -3.11
N ALA A 184 -4.33 20.96 -1.95
CA ALA A 184 -4.90 21.61 -0.78
C ALA A 184 -4.12 22.88 -0.38
N ALA A 185 -2.79 22.87 -0.53
CA ALA A 185 -1.90 23.99 -0.17
C ALA A 185 -1.81 25.12 -1.22
N THR A 186 -2.41 25.00 -2.41
CA THR A 186 -2.31 26.04 -3.46
C THR A 186 -2.69 27.46 -3.00
N PRO A 187 -3.78 27.68 -2.23
CA PRO A 187 -4.12 29.02 -1.75
C PRO A 187 -3.07 29.63 -0.83
N LEU A 188 -2.43 28.80 0.01
CA LEU A 188 -1.31 29.21 0.85
C LEU A 188 -0.13 29.68 0.00
N LEU A 189 0.25 28.94 -1.05
CA LEU A 189 1.34 29.33 -1.94
C LEU A 189 1.07 30.68 -2.60
N LYS A 190 -0.17 30.93 -3.05
CA LYS A 190 -0.57 32.22 -3.63
C LYS A 190 -0.43 33.36 -2.62
N ARG A 191 -0.88 33.17 -1.38
CA ARG A 191 -0.72 34.17 -0.31
C ARG A 191 0.73 34.42 0.06
N ILE A 192 1.57 33.38 0.13
CA ILE A 192 3.01 33.52 0.37
C ILE A 192 3.66 34.41 -0.69
N LEU A 193 3.27 34.25 -1.95
CA LEU A 193 3.78 35.06 -3.05
C LEU A 193 3.38 36.55 -2.88
N GLU A 194 2.29 36.87 -2.19
CA GLU A 194 1.88 38.27 -1.93
C GLU A 194 2.74 38.98 -0.88
N ILE A 195 3.50 38.24 -0.05
CA ILE A 195 4.36 38.81 1.01
C ILE A 195 5.46 39.69 0.42
N ASP A 196 6.19 39.17 -0.56
CA ASP A 196 7.30 39.84 -1.23
C ASP A 196 7.39 39.36 -2.69
N PRO A 197 7.44 40.28 -3.69
CA PRO A 197 7.55 39.94 -5.10
C PRO A 197 8.81 39.14 -5.47
N GLN A 198 9.85 39.16 -4.63
CA GLN A 198 11.09 38.44 -4.88
C GLN A 198 11.03 36.96 -4.49
N ILE A 199 10.11 36.55 -3.60
CA ILE A 199 10.00 35.15 -3.15
C ILE A 199 9.80 34.22 -4.35
N LYS A 200 10.51 33.10 -4.36
CA LYS A 200 10.40 32.08 -5.41
C LYS A 200 9.90 30.76 -4.84
N ILE A 201 9.13 30.04 -5.65
CA ILE A 201 8.66 28.69 -5.36
C ILE A 201 9.43 27.70 -6.22
N HIS A 202 9.99 26.68 -5.60
CA HIS A 202 10.64 25.54 -6.23
C HIS A 202 9.74 24.32 -6.12
N LEU A 203 9.47 23.67 -7.24
CA LEU A 203 8.65 22.46 -7.28
C LEU A 203 9.41 21.33 -7.98
N MET A 204 9.42 20.16 -7.36
CA MET A 204 9.86 18.93 -8.01
C MET A 204 8.74 17.90 -8.06
N GLY A 205 8.46 17.36 -9.24
CA GLY A 205 7.40 16.37 -9.37
C GLY A 205 7.02 16.01 -10.80
N ASN A 206 5.77 15.58 -10.98
CA ASN A 206 5.21 15.31 -12.31
C ASN A 206 5.01 16.62 -13.09
N SER A 207 5.25 16.60 -14.40
CA SER A 207 5.17 17.78 -15.28
C SER A 207 3.80 18.45 -15.35
N SER A 208 2.74 17.75 -14.93
CA SER A 208 1.39 18.33 -14.82
C SER A 208 1.20 19.25 -13.61
N ILE A 209 2.07 19.19 -12.59
CA ILE A 209 1.89 19.91 -11.31
C ILE A 209 1.87 21.44 -11.49
N PRO A 210 2.82 22.08 -12.22
CA PRO A 210 2.82 23.53 -12.39
C PRO A 210 1.50 24.09 -12.93
N ASP A 211 0.95 23.45 -13.98
CA ASP A 211 -0.29 23.89 -14.63
C ASP A 211 -1.51 23.72 -13.70
N MET A 212 -1.50 22.73 -12.81
CA MET A 212 -2.58 22.55 -11.83
C MET A 212 -2.58 23.60 -10.71
N LEU A 213 -1.40 24.07 -10.30
CA LEU A 213 -1.27 25.05 -9.22
C LEU A 213 -1.53 26.50 -9.68
N GLN A 214 -1.31 26.79 -10.97
CA GLN A 214 -1.54 28.11 -11.57
C GLN A 214 -0.85 29.24 -10.77
N LEU A 215 0.42 29.03 -10.43
CA LEU A 215 1.27 30.05 -9.82
C LEU A 215 1.91 30.93 -10.91
N PRO A 216 2.32 32.17 -10.60
CA PRO A 216 3.03 33.05 -11.54
C PRO A 216 4.33 32.40 -12.04
N ARG A 217 4.46 32.23 -13.36
CA ARG A 217 5.56 31.45 -13.98
C ARG A 217 6.93 32.06 -13.72
N GLU A 218 7.03 33.37 -13.66
CA GLU A 218 8.25 34.13 -13.40
C GLU A 218 8.76 33.97 -11.95
N ARG A 219 7.95 33.36 -11.07
CA ARG A 219 8.29 33.08 -9.67
C ARG A 219 8.32 31.58 -9.36
N LEU A 220 8.22 30.75 -10.38
CA LEU A 220 8.15 29.30 -10.27
C LEU A 220 9.36 28.66 -10.95
N HIS A 221 10.13 27.90 -10.19
CA HIS A 221 11.14 26.98 -10.71
C HIS A 221 10.60 25.57 -10.61
N PHE A 222 10.51 24.88 -11.75
CA PHE A 222 10.03 23.50 -11.79
C PHE A 222 11.14 22.57 -12.28
N THR A 223 11.29 21.45 -11.58
CA THR A 223 12.23 20.38 -11.91
C THR A 223 11.44 19.07 -12.04
N GLU A 224 11.62 18.37 -13.15
CA GLU A 224 11.04 17.02 -13.29
C GLU A 224 11.75 16.03 -12.38
N TRP A 225 11.11 14.88 -12.14
CA TRP A 225 11.75 13.79 -11.43
C TRP A 225 13.08 13.38 -12.05
N GLY A 226 14.04 13.06 -11.19
CA GLY A 226 15.38 12.67 -11.55
C GLY A 226 15.92 11.58 -10.63
N SER A 227 17.24 11.37 -10.69
CA SER A 227 17.94 10.49 -9.76
C SER A 227 17.81 10.97 -8.31
N MET A 228 18.12 10.10 -7.35
CA MET A 228 18.18 10.48 -5.94
C MET A 228 19.17 11.64 -5.68
N GLU A 229 20.28 11.69 -6.42
CA GLU A 229 21.23 12.80 -6.36
C GLU A 229 20.59 14.12 -6.84
N GLN A 230 19.87 14.08 -7.97
CA GLN A 230 19.15 15.26 -8.47
C GLN A 230 18.06 15.72 -7.50
N TYR A 231 17.38 14.78 -6.83
CA TYR A 231 16.41 15.09 -5.80
C TYR A 231 17.02 15.78 -4.57
N LEU A 232 18.19 15.34 -4.11
CA LEU A 232 18.87 16.02 -3.00
C LEU A 232 19.37 17.41 -3.42
N LYS A 233 19.93 17.53 -4.63
CA LYS A 233 20.38 18.82 -5.20
C LYS A 233 19.24 19.83 -5.40
N PHE A 234 18.01 19.37 -5.65
CA PHE A 234 16.84 20.25 -5.77
C PHE A 234 16.63 21.13 -4.53
N TRP A 235 17.09 20.69 -3.36
CA TRP A 235 16.94 21.44 -2.11
C TRP A 235 18.01 22.52 -1.90
N GLU A 236 19.13 22.49 -2.64
CA GLU A 236 20.24 23.46 -2.49
C GLU A 236 19.81 24.94 -2.47
N PRO A 237 18.93 25.43 -3.37
CA PRO A 237 18.52 26.83 -3.33
C PRO A 237 17.42 27.11 -2.29
N VAL A 238 16.88 26.11 -1.58
CA VAL A 238 15.65 26.24 -0.80
C VAL A 238 15.96 26.58 0.66
N HIS A 239 15.28 27.58 1.23
CA HIS A 239 15.41 27.91 2.65
C HIS A 239 14.35 27.18 3.49
N ILE A 240 13.12 27.12 2.97
CA ILE A 240 11.97 26.51 3.63
C ILE A 240 11.37 25.46 2.71
N GLY A 241 11.27 24.23 3.19
CA GLY A 241 10.59 23.16 2.48
C GLY A 241 9.23 22.86 3.10
N LEU A 242 8.20 22.74 2.27
CA LEU A 242 6.84 22.48 2.72
C LEU A 242 6.53 20.98 2.67
N ALA A 243 6.07 20.42 3.79
CA ALA A 243 5.49 19.08 3.83
C ALA A 243 4.05 19.13 4.38
N PRO A 244 3.10 19.69 3.60
CA PRO A 244 1.70 19.60 3.94
C PRO A 244 1.27 18.13 3.92
N LEU A 245 0.47 17.73 4.89
CA LEU A 245 -0.07 16.38 4.97
C LEU A 245 -1.53 16.45 5.41
N ILE A 246 -2.45 15.97 4.57
CA ILE A 246 -3.87 15.88 4.94
C ILE A 246 -4.09 14.72 5.89
N ASP A 247 -4.97 14.90 6.89
CA ASP A 247 -5.26 13.84 7.84
C ASP A 247 -6.15 12.76 7.19
N THR A 248 -5.51 11.69 6.71
CA THR A 248 -6.13 10.52 6.11
C THR A 248 -5.54 9.24 6.72
N PRO A 249 -6.26 8.10 6.67
CA PRO A 249 -5.71 6.82 7.12
C PRO A 249 -4.38 6.46 6.43
N TYR A 250 -4.21 6.84 5.15
CA TYR A 250 -2.96 6.69 4.43
C TYR A 250 -1.84 7.49 5.07
N ASN A 251 -2.06 8.80 5.20
CA ASN A 251 -1.06 9.75 5.64
C ASN A 251 -0.64 9.56 7.10
N ARG A 252 -1.54 9.08 7.97
CA ARG A 252 -1.18 8.70 9.36
C ARG A 252 -0.12 7.61 9.43
N CYS A 253 0.00 6.78 8.40
CA CYS A 253 0.92 5.66 8.32
C CYS A 253 2.21 5.97 7.54
N ARG A 254 2.40 7.22 7.10
CA ARG A 254 3.62 7.64 6.40
C ARG A 254 4.78 7.81 7.38
N SER A 255 5.99 7.95 6.83
CA SER A 255 7.20 8.28 7.58
C SER A 255 7.50 9.77 7.54
N ASP A 256 8.50 10.19 8.31
CA ASP A 256 9.03 11.54 8.34
C ASP A 256 10.10 11.83 7.27
N VAL A 257 10.24 10.98 6.24
CA VAL A 257 11.38 11.01 5.30
C VAL A 257 11.59 12.37 4.64
N LYS A 258 10.51 13.11 4.35
CA LYS A 258 10.64 14.47 3.79
C LYS A 258 11.32 15.43 4.75
N ALA A 259 11.03 15.34 6.06
CA ALA A 259 11.67 16.17 7.08
C ALA A 259 13.16 15.84 7.18
N LEU A 260 13.50 14.55 7.13
CA LEU A 260 14.87 14.05 7.08
C LEU A 260 15.62 14.59 5.86
N GLU A 261 15.05 14.46 4.67
CA GLU A 261 15.62 14.90 3.38
C GLU A 261 15.92 16.39 3.37
N MET A 262 14.93 17.21 3.72
CA MET A 262 15.06 18.67 3.77
C MET A 262 16.13 19.09 4.77
N SER A 263 16.07 18.53 5.99
CA SER A 263 16.99 18.93 7.07
C SER A 263 18.43 18.49 6.78
N ALA A 264 18.64 17.36 6.12
CA ALA A 264 19.96 16.92 5.65
C ALA A 264 20.57 17.86 4.60
N GLN A 265 19.76 18.67 3.91
CA GLN A 265 20.21 19.65 2.92
C GLN A 265 20.19 21.09 3.47
N GLY A 266 20.17 21.26 4.80
CA GLY A 266 20.15 22.58 5.42
C GLY A 266 18.82 23.33 5.29
N VAL A 267 17.76 22.69 4.79
CA VAL A 267 16.45 23.30 4.59
C VAL A 267 15.60 23.18 5.84
N LEU A 268 14.89 24.24 6.24
CA LEU A 268 13.91 24.15 7.32
C LEU A 268 12.63 23.44 6.83
N PRO A 269 12.28 22.23 7.34
CA PRO A 269 10.99 21.63 7.05
C PRO A 269 9.86 22.31 7.84
N LEU A 270 8.84 22.82 7.14
CA LEU A 270 7.55 23.18 7.72
C LEU A 270 6.58 22.01 7.59
N LEU A 271 6.22 21.44 8.73
CA LEU A 271 5.52 20.18 8.84
C LEU A 271 4.08 20.39 9.32
N THR A 272 3.15 19.60 8.79
CA THR A 272 1.82 19.53 9.40
C THR A 272 1.92 18.86 10.77
N ASN A 273 1.12 19.29 11.75
CA ASN A 273 0.95 18.58 13.01
C ASN A 273 0.22 17.24 12.79
N ALA A 274 0.96 16.26 12.29
CA ALA A 274 0.47 14.94 11.92
C ALA A 274 1.34 13.85 12.57
N LEU A 275 0.74 12.69 12.85
CA LEU A 275 1.39 11.59 13.56
C LEU A 275 2.81 11.25 13.05
N PRO A 276 3.06 11.16 11.72
CA PRO A 276 4.40 10.87 11.20
C PRO A 276 5.48 11.89 11.59
N TYR A 277 5.12 13.14 11.81
CA TYR A 277 6.07 14.25 12.00
C TYR A 277 6.26 14.66 13.45
N ARG A 278 5.44 14.16 14.39
CA ARG A 278 5.45 14.61 15.79
C ARG A 278 6.81 14.43 16.46
N ASP A 279 7.38 13.24 16.36
CA ASP A 279 8.68 12.93 16.98
C ASP A 279 9.81 13.82 16.41
N PHE A 280 9.80 14.06 15.09
CA PHE A 280 10.74 14.97 14.45
C PHE A 280 10.58 16.41 14.97
N SER A 281 9.34 16.92 15.02
CA SER A 281 9.03 18.26 15.53
C SER A 281 9.43 18.42 17.00
N GLU A 282 9.15 17.43 17.85
CA GLU A 282 9.50 17.45 19.27
C GLU A 282 11.02 17.49 19.49
N LYS A 283 11.78 16.67 18.75
CA LYS A 283 13.25 16.58 18.89
C LYS A 283 14.00 17.78 18.32
N THR A 284 13.43 18.47 17.34
CA THR A 284 14.07 19.62 16.66
C THR A 284 13.55 20.98 17.13
N GLY A 285 12.42 21.00 17.85
CA GLY A 285 11.69 22.22 18.16
C GLY A 285 10.98 22.85 16.95
N SER A 286 10.98 22.18 15.78
CA SER A 286 10.28 22.69 14.60
C SER A 286 8.76 22.66 14.82
N PRO A 287 8.04 23.78 14.60
CA PRO A 287 6.61 23.85 14.92
C PRO A 287 5.79 22.89 14.04
N GLY A 288 4.96 22.06 14.67
CA GLY A 288 3.92 21.29 13.99
C GLY A 288 2.72 22.19 13.70
N LEU A 289 2.42 22.42 12.42
CA LEU A 289 1.43 23.40 11.98
C LEU A 289 0.08 22.73 11.72
N SER A 290 -0.98 23.18 12.39
CA SER A 290 -2.30 22.52 12.37
C SER A 290 -3.21 23.05 11.27
N SER A 291 -2.91 24.22 10.70
CA SER A 291 -3.69 24.88 9.66
C SER A 291 -2.80 25.56 8.62
N PHE A 292 -3.29 25.79 7.41
CA PHE A 292 -2.52 26.56 6.42
C PHE A 292 -2.38 28.04 6.81
N ALA A 293 -3.23 28.56 7.72
CA ALA A 293 -3.03 29.88 8.30
C ALA A 293 -1.75 29.92 9.14
N GLU A 294 -1.53 28.92 10.01
CA GLU A 294 -0.29 28.79 10.77
C GLU A 294 0.94 28.60 9.86
N PHE A 295 0.80 27.87 8.75
CA PHE A 295 1.87 27.81 7.73
C PHE A 295 2.20 29.19 7.17
N PHE A 296 1.18 29.97 6.81
CA PHE A 296 1.37 31.32 6.30
C PHE A 296 2.06 32.23 7.33
N GLU A 297 1.53 32.27 8.55
CA GLU A 297 2.08 33.06 9.66
C GLU A 297 3.54 32.68 9.95
N ARG A 298 3.87 31.38 9.86
CA ARG A 298 5.24 30.90 10.08
C ARG A 298 6.18 31.31 8.96
N VAL A 299 5.74 31.27 7.70
CA VAL A 299 6.53 31.75 6.56
C VAL A 299 6.75 33.26 6.65
N GLU A 300 5.70 34.03 6.99
CA GLU A 300 5.80 35.47 7.21
C GLU A 300 6.78 35.81 8.34
N PHE A 301 6.72 35.09 9.47
CA PHE A 301 7.66 35.24 10.57
C PHE A 301 9.11 35.02 10.11
N TYR A 302 9.40 33.94 9.39
CA TYR A 302 10.76 33.64 8.93
C TYR A 302 11.24 34.56 7.81
N HIS A 303 10.33 35.09 7.00
CA HIS A 303 10.68 36.14 6.03
C HIS A 303 11.22 37.38 6.74
N LEU A 304 10.62 37.78 7.87
CA LEU A 304 11.04 38.92 8.67
C LEU A 304 12.22 38.62 9.62
N ASN A 305 12.44 37.35 9.97
CA ASN A 305 13.43 36.93 10.97
C ASN A 305 14.36 35.84 10.40
N ARG A 306 15.25 36.23 9.47
CA ARG A 306 16.15 35.32 8.76
C ARG A 306 17.14 34.60 9.66
N ASP A 307 17.61 35.24 10.73
CA ASP A 307 18.51 34.61 11.70
C ASP A 307 17.82 33.46 12.46
N GLU A 308 16.53 33.62 12.80
CA GLU A 308 15.76 32.55 13.47
C GLU A 308 15.45 31.41 12.50
N LEU A 309 15.22 31.72 11.22
CA LEU A 309 15.08 30.72 10.17
C LEU A 309 16.35 29.86 10.06
N GLU A 310 17.52 30.49 9.96
CA GLU A 310 18.79 29.79 9.91
C GLU A 310 19.03 28.96 11.19
N ALA A 311 18.79 29.55 12.36
CA ALA A 311 18.97 28.86 13.64
C ALA A 311 18.08 27.62 13.75
N GLN A 312 16.82 27.71 13.32
CA GLN A 312 15.91 26.55 13.33
C GLN A 312 16.29 25.51 12.27
N ALA A 313 16.71 25.93 11.07
CA ALA A 313 17.21 25.01 10.04
C ALA A 313 18.44 24.24 10.53
N ARG A 314 19.38 24.93 11.18
CA ARG A 314 20.59 24.35 11.79
C ARG A 314 20.24 23.32 12.86
N ARG A 315 19.29 23.62 13.75
CA ARG A 315 18.80 22.64 14.75
C ARG A 315 18.27 21.36 14.10
N CYS A 316 17.49 21.48 13.03
CA CYS A 316 16.97 20.33 12.29
C CYS A 316 18.09 19.53 11.62
N HIS A 317 19.05 20.20 10.99
CA HIS A 317 20.22 19.58 10.36
C HIS A 317 21.09 18.84 11.38
N ASP A 318 21.41 19.48 12.51
CA ASP A 318 22.23 18.90 13.57
C ASP A 318 21.57 17.67 14.20
N TYR A 319 20.24 17.68 14.35
CA TYR A 319 19.49 16.49 14.75
C TYR A 319 19.66 15.33 13.74
N VAL A 320 19.56 15.62 12.44
CA VAL A 320 19.76 14.59 11.41
C VAL A 320 21.18 14.03 11.47
N CYS A 321 22.21 14.88 11.50
CA CYS A 321 23.60 14.44 11.57
C CYS A 321 23.89 13.61 12.83
N SER A 322 23.35 14.01 13.98
CA SER A 322 23.61 13.30 15.24
C SER A 322 22.81 11.99 15.39
N SER A 323 21.60 11.91 14.83
CA SER A 323 20.62 10.86 15.20
C SER A 323 19.99 10.09 14.03
N ARG A 324 20.14 10.55 12.79
CA ARG A 324 19.46 9.99 11.60
C ARG A 324 20.41 9.63 10.45
N VAL A 325 21.66 9.27 10.79
CA VAL A 325 22.66 8.75 9.84
C VAL A 325 22.86 7.26 10.06
N GLY A 326 22.79 6.47 8.98
CA GLY A 326 22.80 5.02 9.01
C GLY A 326 24.00 4.43 9.74
N THR A 327 25.21 4.94 9.51
CA THR A 327 26.45 4.43 10.14
C THR A 327 26.38 4.36 11.67
N ARG A 328 25.57 5.21 12.32
CA ARG A 328 25.39 5.27 13.78
C ARG A 328 24.17 4.51 14.30
N ARG A 329 23.34 3.96 13.42
CA ARG A 329 22.07 3.29 13.76
C ARG A 329 22.24 1.78 13.79
N LEU A 330 22.07 1.18 14.96
CA LEU A 330 22.34 -0.25 15.20
C LEU A 330 21.07 -1.11 15.29
N GLU A 331 19.87 -0.52 15.29
CA GLU A 331 18.63 -1.25 15.56
C GLU A 331 18.36 -2.39 14.58
N ARG A 332 18.72 -2.20 13.30
CA ARG A 332 18.59 -3.24 12.26
C ARG A 332 19.60 -4.36 12.47
N LEU A 333 20.86 -4.02 12.73
CA LEU A 333 21.91 -4.98 13.02
C LEU A 333 21.56 -5.83 14.25
N GLU A 334 21.15 -5.19 15.33
CA GLU A 334 20.82 -5.86 16.59
C GLU A 334 19.56 -6.73 16.46
N LEU A 335 18.55 -6.27 15.70
CA LEU A 335 17.42 -7.14 15.37
C LEU A 335 17.87 -8.35 14.57
N TYR A 336 18.68 -8.17 13.52
CA TYR A 336 19.04 -9.25 12.63
C TYR A 336 19.94 -10.26 13.33
N LYS A 337 20.89 -9.82 14.18
CA LYS A 337 21.68 -10.70 15.05
C LYS A 337 20.81 -11.62 15.90
N ARG A 338 19.73 -11.09 16.50
CA ARG A 338 18.78 -11.90 17.30
C ARG A 338 17.98 -12.89 16.47
N MET A 339 17.83 -12.64 15.17
CA MET A 339 17.05 -13.47 14.24
C MET A 339 17.92 -14.50 13.51
N LEU A 340 19.24 -14.43 13.62
CA LEU A 340 20.14 -15.39 12.99
C LEU A 340 20.06 -16.76 13.69
N PRO A 341 20.06 -17.87 12.94
CA PRO A 341 20.16 -19.21 13.51
C PRO A 341 21.53 -19.42 14.18
N SER A 342 21.60 -20.37 15.12
CA SER A 342 22.87 -20.75 15.76
C SER A 342 23.85 -21.35 14.74
N GLU A 343 23.37 -22.27 13.91
CA GLU A 343 24.14 -22.93 12.86
C GLU A 343 24.18 -22.10 11.57
N ARG A 344 25.25 -22.24 10.79
CA ARG A 344 25.43 -21.58 9.49
C ARG A 344 25.07 -22.56 8.38
N ASP A 345 24.46 -22.06 7.31
CA ASP A 345 24.25 -22.86 6.10
C ASP A 345 25.58 -23.03 5.34
N THR A 346 25.81 -24.20 4.74
CA THR A 346 27.03 -24.50 3.96
C THR A 346 26.83 -24.31 2.45
N PHE A 347 25.77 -23.64 2.04
CA PHE A 347 25.49 -23.34 0.64
C PHE A 347 26.63 -22.54 0.02
N ALA A 348 27.10 -22.97 -1.16
CA ALA A 348 28.14 -22.29 -1.92
C ALA A 348 27.54 -21.06 -2.62
N TRP A 349 27.56 -19.92 -1.94
CA TRP A 349 27.04 -18.67 -2.47
C TRP A 349 27.91 -18.13 -3.60
N PRO A 350 27.32 -17.48 -4.62
CA PRO A 350 28.05 -16.96 -5.78
C PRO A 350 28.82 -15.65 -5.50
N VAL A 351 28.73 -15.12 -4.27
CA VAL A 351 29.34 -13.86 -3.87
C VAL A 351 29.97 -13.97 -2.48
N GLU A 352 30.98 -13.14 -2.22
CA GLU A 352 31.64 -13.03 -0.92
C GLU A 352 30.82 -12.20 0.07
N ALA A 353 31.35 -11.99 1.29
CA ALA A 353 30.77 -11.05 2.24
C ALA A 353 30.74 -9.62 1.66
N GLY A 354 29.80 -8.80 2.11
CA GLY A 354 29.52 -7.47 1.57
C GLY A 354 28.09 -7.32 1.06
N TYR A 355 27.83 -6.16 0.47
CA TYR A 355 26.52 -5.81 -0.12
C TYR A 355 26.48 -6.14 -1.61
N HIS A 356 25.38 -6.79 -2.05
CA HIS A 356 25.19 -7.21 -3.44
C HIS A 356 23.76 -6.95 -3.92
N GLU A 357 23.60 -6.49 -5.16
CA GLU A 357 22.30 -6.34 -5.83
C GLU A 357 22.24 -7.30 -7.03
N PHE A 358 21.16 -8.08 -7.11
CA PHE A 358 20.88 -9.00 -8.21
C PHE A 358 19.56 -8.58 -8.88
N PRO A 359 19.60 -7.74 -9.92
CA PRO A 359 18.41 -7.40 -10.69
C PRO A 359 17.86 -8.64 -11.39
N ALA A 360 16.55 -8.68 -11.63
CA ALA A 360 15.94 -9.81 -12.30
C ALA A 360 16.46 -9.95 -13.75
N GLY A 361 16.67 -11.20 -14.17
CA GLY A 361 16.71 -11.56 -15.57
C GLY A 361 15.29 -11.62 -16.17
N VAL A 362 15.06 -12.57 -17.07
CA VAL A 362 13.70 -12.83 -17.60
C VAL A 362 12.80 -13.33 -16.46
N ALA A 363 11.68 -12.64 -16.22
CA ALA A 363 10.71 -13.02 -15.19
C ALA A 363 10.15 -14.42 -15.49
N GLU A 364 10.33 -15.36 -14.56
CA GLU A 364 9.65 -16.65 -14.62
C GLU A 364 8.31 -16.58 -13.88
N PRO A 365 7.19 -16.99 -14.53
CA PRO A 365 5.91 -17.09 -13.85
C PRO A 365 6.01 -17.97 -12.60
N SER A 366 5.37 -17.52 -11.51
CA SER A 366 5.27 -18.30 -10.28
C SER A 366 4.71 -19.70 -10.59
N SER A 367 5.19 -20.69 -9.84
CA SER A 367 4.68 -22.06 -9.95
C SER A 367 3.17 -22.11 -9.73
N HIS A 368 2.67 -21.30 -8.78
CA HIS A 368 1.24 -21.07 -8.56
C HIS A 368 0.49 -20.70 -9.84
N SER A 369 0.96 -19.67 -10.57
CA SER A 369 0.30 -19.19 -11.79
C SER A 369 0.25 -20.27 -12.87
N ARG A 370 1.35 -21.02 -13.05
CA ARG A 370 1.42 -22.14 -14.01
C ARG A 370 0.44 -23.25 -13.64
N THR A 371 0.36 -23.61 -12.37
CA THR A 371 -0.56 -24.64 -11.87
C THR A 371 -2.02 -24.22 -12.03
N VAL A 372 -2.37 -22.97 -11.70
CA VAL A 372 -3.72 -22.42 -11.91
C VAL A 372 -4.12 -22.49 -13.40
N VAL A 373 -3.22 -22.12 -14.31
CA VAL A 373 -3.46 -22.22 -15.75
C VAL A 373 -3.70 -23.67 -16.17
N GLN A 374 -2.85 -24.60 -15.72
CA GLN A 374 -2.96 -26.02 -16.04
C GLN A 374 -4.28 -26.64 -15.54
N ILE A 375 -4.71 -26.30 -14.33
CA ILE A 375 -6.00 -26.77 -13.78
C ILE A 375 -7.15 -26.23 -14.63
N ASN A 376 -7.14 -24.92 -14.94
CA ASN A 376 -8.18 -24.30 -15.75
C ASN A 376 -8.26 -24.86 -17.17
N GLN A 377 -7.13 -25.22 -17.78
CA GLN A 377 -7.11 -25.91 -19.08
C GLN A 377 -7.81 -27.28 -19.00
N ASN A 378 -7.56 -28.06 -17.95
CA ASN A 378 -8.26 -29.34 -17.74
C ASN A 378 -9.76 -29.16 -17.48
N ILE A 379 -10.16 -28.13 -16.70
CA ILE A 379 -11.57 -27.78 -16.50
C ILE A 379 -12.25 -27.44 -17.83
N LYS A 380 -11.61 -26.62 -18.67
CA LYS A 380 -12.13 -26.26 -20.01
C LYS A 380 -12.28 -27.49 -20.91
N ALA A 381 -11.35 -28.44 -20.81
CA ALA A 381 -11.42 -29.73 -21.50
C ALA A 381 -12.41 -30.73 -20.85
N LYS A 382 -13.12 -30.35 -19.78
CA LYS A 382 -14.01 -31.20 -18.98
C LYS A 382 -13.32 -32.40 -18.31
N ASN A 383 -11.99 -32.36 -18.17
CA ASN A 383 -11.17 -33.37 -17.49
C ASN A 383 -11.14 -33.12 -15.97
N TYR A 384 -12.30 -33.16 -15.32
CA TYR A 384 -12.43 -32.76 -13.91
C TYR A 384 -11.65 -33.65 -12.93
N ALA A 385 -11.50 -34.95 -13.21
CA ALA A 385 -10.71 -35.86 -12.36
C ALA A 385 -9.22 -35.47 -12.35
N GLN A 386 -8.64 -35.22 -13.54
CA GLN A 386 -7.27 -34.76 -13.68
C GLN A 386 -7.07 -33.37 -13.06
N ALA A 387 -8.00 -32.45 -13.32
CA ALA A 387 -7.98 -31.11 -12.74
C ALA A 387 -8.01 -31.16 -11.20
N HIS A 388 -8.86 -32.02 -10.62
CA HIS A 388 -8.94 -32.24 -9.18
C HIS A 388 -7.64 -32.81 -8.62
N GLU A 389 -7.03 -33.80 -9.26
CA GLU A 389 -5.77 -34.38 -8.78
C GLU A 389 -4.64 -33.35 -8.71
N ILE A 390 -4.51 -32.54 -9.77
CA ILE A 390 -3.52 -31.45 -9.82
C ILE A 390 -3.83 -30.41 -8.74
N ALA A 391 -5.09 -29.99 -8.61
CA ALA A 391 -5.49 -29.00 -7.62
C ALA A 391 -5.29 -29.49 -6.17
N ALA A 392 -5.69 -30.71 -5.85
CA ALA A 392 -5.53 -31.30 -4.52
C ALA A 392 -4.06 -31.40 -4.12
N ARG A 393 -3.18 -31.82 -5.06
CA ARG A 393 -1.72 -31.84 -4.82
C ARG A 393 -1.18 -30.43 -4.58
N ALA A 394 -1.61 -29.45 -5.38
CA ALA A 394 -1.17 -28.07 -5.26
C ALA A 394 -1.63 -27.43 -3.94
N VAL A 395 -2.86 -27.71 -3.49
CA VAL A 395 -3.37 -27.22 -2.19
C VAL A 395 -2.60 -27.84 -1.02
N LEU A 396 -2.18 -29.11 -1.11
CA LEU A 396 -1.34 -29.72 -0.09
C LEU A 396 0.04 -29.03 0.00
N GLN A 397 0.60 -28.63 -1.14
CA GLN A 397 1.89 -27.94 -1.20
C GLN A 397 1.80 -26.47 -0.78
N ASN A 398 0.71 -25.79 -1.14
CA ASN A 398 0.45 -24.39 -0.82
C ASN A 398 -0.96 -24.19 -0.24
N PRO A 399 -1.16 -24.50 1.05
CA PRO A 399 -2.47 -24.40 1.70
C PRO A 399 -2.98 -22.96 1.84
N TRP A 400 -2.17 -21.93 1.63
CA TRP A 400 -2.55 -20.52 1.79
C TRP A 400 -3.09 -19.88 0.51
N SER A 401 -3.04 -20.59 -0.61
CA SER A 401 -3.59 -20.08 -1.87
C SER A 401 -5.12 -20.29 -1.92
N ALA A 402 -5.88 -19.20 -1.81
CA ALA A 402 -7.33 -19.22 -1.99
C ALA A 402 -7.75 -19.72 -3.38
N ASP A 403 -7.04 -19.31 -4.43
CA ASP A 403 -7.39 -19.67 -5.81
C ASP A 403 -7.27 -21.17 -6.07
N LEU A 404 -6.16 -21.80 -5.63
CA LEU A 404 -6.00 -23.26 -5.70
C LEU A 404 -7.09 -24.00 -4.91
N GLN A 405 -7.50 -23.50 -3.74
CA GLN A 405 -8.58 -24.12 -2.97
C GLN A 405 -9.95 -24.00 -3.66
N LEU A 406 -10.28 -22.82 -4.21
CA LEU A 406 -11.50 -22.65 -5.00
C LEU A 406 -11.53 -23.58 -6.21
N LEU A 407 -10.40 -23.74 -6.89
CA LEU A 407 -10.26 -24.67 -8.01
C LEU A 407 -10.40 -26.13 -7.58
N GLU A 408 -9.78 -26.55 -6.48
CA GLU A 408 -9.93 -27.89 -5.91
C GLU A 408 -11.39 -28.18 -5.60
N LEU A 409 -12.06 -27.28 -4.86
CA LEU A 409 -13.47 -27.40 -4.51
C LEU A 409 -14.34 -27.50 -5.77
N ARG A 410 -14.06 -26.69 -6.80
CA ARG A 410 -14.85 -26.68 -8.04
C ARG A 410 -14.72 -28.00 -8.79
N CYS A 411 -13.51 -28.53 -8.89
CA CYS A 411 -13.30 -29.84 -9.52
C CYS A 411 -13.92 -30.96 -8.68
N LEU A 412 -13.80 -30.90 -7.36
CA LEU A 412 -14.34 -31.88 -6.44
C LEU A 412 -15.87 -31.96 -6.52
N ALA A 413 -16.56 -30.83 -6.70
CA ALA A 413 -18.01 -30.78 -6.91
C ALA A 413 -18.46 -31.57 -8.16
N SER A 414 -17.61 -31.65 -9.19
CA SER A 414 -17.89 -32.42 -10.42
C SER A 414 -17.45 -33.88 -10.35
N VAL A 415 -16.54 -34.24 -9.43
CA VAL A 415 -15.96 -35.59 -9.33
C VAL A 415 -16.58 -36.41 -8.21
N LYS A 416 -16.66 -35.85 -6.99
CA LYS A 416 -17.07 -36.57 -5.78
C LYS A 416 -17.73 -35.61 -4.77
N ILE A 417 -18.99 -35.27 -5.01
CA ILE A 417 -19.75 -34.31 -4.21
C ILE A 417 -19.77 -34.62 -2.70
N GLY A 418 -19.79 -35.90 -2.31
CA GLY A 418 -19.79 -36.30 -0.89
C GLY A 418 -18.53 -35.93 -0.11
N ALA A 419 -17.40 -35.67 -0.78
CA ALA A 419 -16.16 -35.22 -0.13
C ALA A 419 -16.03 -33.69 -0.06
N LEU A 420 -17.00 -32.95 -0.61
CA LEU A 420 -16.93 -31.51 -0.75
C LEU A 420 -17.14 -30.75 0.56
N ALA A 421 -18.09 -31.19 1.39
CA ALA A 421 -18.47 -30.46 2.61
C ALA A 421 -17.31 -30.29 3.61
N PRO A 422 -16.52 -31.34 3.96
CA PRO A 422 -15.37 -31.18 4.86
C PRO A 422 -14.29 -30.25 4.30
N LYS A 423 -14.04 -30.32 2.99
CA LYS A 423 -13.08 -29.45 2.30
C LYS A 423 -13.54 -27.99 2.28
N MET A 424 -14.82 -27.76 2.02
CA MET A 424 -15.44 -26.44 2.07
C MET A 424 -15.36 -25.83 3.47
N GLU A 425 -15.65 -26.61 4.51
CA GLU A 425 -15.55 -26.14 5.89
C GLU A 425 -14.11 -25.75 6.26
N MET A 426 -13.12 -26.55 5.87
CA MET A 426 -11.71 -26.22 6.06
C MET A 426 -11.33 -24.92 5.34
N ALA A 427 -11.79 -24.73 4.10
CA ALA A 427 -11.52 -23.52 3.33
C ALA A 427 -12.14 -22.27 3.96
N LEU A 428 -13.40 -22.36 4.41
CA LEU A 428 -14.11 -21.27 5.10
C LEU A 428 -13.44 -20.88 6.43
N ARG A 429 -12.83 -21.83 7.13
CA ARG A 429 -12.05 -21.54 8.35
C ARG A 429 -10.73 -20.86 8.02
N ARG A 430 -10.11 -21.20 6.89
CA ARG A 430 -8.81 -20.64 6.48
C ARG A 430 -8.94 -19.25 5.83
N PHE A 431 -10.00 -19.02 5.07
CA PHE A 431 -10.27 -17.76 4.38
C PHE A 431 -11.63 -17.20 4.80
N PRO A 432 -11.79 -16.81 6.08
CA PRO A 432 -13.06 -16.30 6.59
C PRO A 432 -13.51 -15.00 5.90
N ASP A 433 -12.56 -14.28 5.30
CA ASP A 433 -12.76 -12.96 4.70
C ASP A 433 -12.80 -12.98 3.17
N ASP A 434 -12.70 -14.15 2.54
CA ASP A 434 -12.87 -14.31 1.10
C ASP A 434 -14.28 -14.81 0.80
N LEU A 435 -15.16 -13.89 0.37
CA LEU A 435 -16.57 -14.21 0.11
C LEU A 435 -16.73 -15.25 -1.01
N ARG A 436 -15.73 -15.48 -1.87
CA ARG A 436 -15.82 -16.47 -2.95
C ARG A 436 -16.12 -17.86 -2.40
N PHE A 437 -15.64 -18.22 -1.21
CA PHE A 437 -15.96 -19.51 -0.59
C PHE A 437 -17.43 -19.59 -0.13
N ARG A 438 -17.99 -18.50 0.42
CA ARG A 438 -19.42 -18.43 0.80
C ARG A 438 -20.33 -18.42 -0.42
N LEU A 439 -19.95 -17.69 -1.48
CA LEU A 439 -20.67 -17.72 -2.76
C LEU A 439 -20.62 -19.13 -3.37
N MET A 440 -19.47 -19.81 -3.30
CA MET A 440 -19.38 -21.19 -3.73
C MET A 440 -20.28 -22.11 -2.90
N GLN A 441 -20.33 -21.93 -1.57
CA GLN A 441 -21.27 -22.65 -0.70
C GLN A 441 -22.73 -22.43 -1.14
N LEU A 442 -23.13 -21.19 -1.43
CA LEU A 442 -24.46 -20.88 -1.97
C LEU A 442 -24.77 -21.56 -3.30
N ALA A 443 -23.76 -21.77 -4.16
CA ALA A 443 -23.95 -22.46 -5.43
C ALA A 443 -24.21 -23.97 -5.28
N LEU A 444 -23.83 -24.56 -4.14
CA LEU A 444 -23.87 -26.00 -3.88
C LEU A 444 -25.09 -26.42 -3.05
N LEU A 445 -25.61 -25.53 -2.21
CA LEU A 445 -26.77 -25.80 -1.38
C LEU A 445 -28.07 -25.74 -2.20
N THR A 446 -29.00 -26.63 -1.87
CA THR A 446 -30.31 -26.72 -2.53
C THR A 446 -31.47 -26.35 -1.60
N VAL A 447 -31.29 -26.47 -0.29
CA VAL A 447 -32.31 -26.22 0.74
C VAL A 447 -32.39 -24.72 1.04
N ASP A 448 -33.60 -24.16 0.96
CA ASP A 448 -33.85 -22.71 1.16
C ASP A 448 -33.37 -22.20 2.53
N SER A 449 -33.63 -22.96 3.61
CA SER A 449 -33.23 -22.56 4.96
C SER A 449 -31.72 -22.50 5.13
N GLU A 450 -30.98 -23.42 4.51
CA GLU A 450 -29.50 -23.44 4.57
C GLU A 450 -28.91 -22.29 3.76
N LEU A 451 -29.46 -22.03 2.56
CA LEU A 451 -29.08 -20.90 1.73
C LEU A 451 -29.31 -19.57 2.43
N ALA A 452 -30.46 -19.41 3.11
CA ALA A 452 -30.77 -18.20 3.86
C ALA A 452 -29.71 -17.91 4.94
N LEU A 453 -29.28 -18.92 5.71
CA LEU A 453 -28.23 -18.78 6.72
C LEU A 453 -26.89 -18.33 6.13
N VAL A 454 -26.52 -18.86 4.96
CA VAL A 454 -25.28 -18.45 4.28
C VAL A 454 -25.40 -17.03 3.74
N TRP A 455 -26.57 -16.65 3.19
CA TRP A 455 -26.85 -15.28 2.75
C TRP A 455 -26.79 -14.28 3.90
N GLU A 456 -27.36 -14.60 5.05
CA GLU A 456 -27.26 -13.77 6.26
C GLU A 456 -25.81 -13.54 6.66
N ALA A 457 -24.96 -14.58 6.59
CA ALA A 457 -23.53 -14.44 6.85
C ALA A 457 -22.82 -13.55 5.82
N VAL A 458 -23.16 -13.66 4.53
CA VAL A 458 -22.62 -12.79 3.47
C VAL A 458 -23.02 -11.33 3.71
N ILE A 459 -24.30 -11.06 3.95
CA ILE A 459 -24.82 -9.71 4.19
C ILE A 459 -24.19 -9.10 5.45
N ARG A 460 -24.10 -9.87 6.55
CA ARG A 460 -23.45 -9.42 7.77
C ARG A 460 -21.99 -9.04 7.50
N LYS A 461 -21.25 -9.89 6.79
CA LYS A 461 -19.84 -9.59 6.44
C LYS A 461 -19.72 -8.32 5.60
N LEU A 462 -20.61 -8.10 4.63
CA LEU A 462 -20.64 -6.88 3.81
C LEU A 462 -20.98 -5.64 4.64
N ARG A 463 -21.92 -5.73 5.58
CA ARG A 463 -22.31 -4.62 6.48
C ARG A 463 -21.17 -4.22 7.43
N ASP A 464 -20.43 -5.21 7.93
CA ASP A 464 -19.31 -4.98 8.86
C ASP A 464 -18.04 -4.48 8.14
N ALA A 465 -17.98 -4.63 6.82
CA ALA A 465 -16.81 -4.28 6.02
C ALA A 465 -16.87 -2.87 5.41
N GLY A 466 -15.71 -2.31 5.08
CA GLY A 466 -15.61 -1.00 4.41
C GLY A 466 -16.05 -1.02 2.94
N SER A 467 -16.27 0.16 2.36
CA SER A 467 -16.76 0.33 0.98
C SER A 467 -15.87 -0.32 -0.09
N THR A 468 -14.56 -0.35 0.10
CA THR A 468 -13.64 -1.06 -0.82
C THR A 468 -13.89 -2.57 -0.81
N TYR A 469 -14.18 -3.16 0.34
CA TYR A 469 -14.54 -4.57 0.44
C TYR A 469 -15.88 -4.86 -0.25
N GLN A 470 -16.88 -4.01 0.02
CA GLN A 470 -18.19 -4.11 -0.61
C GLN A 470 -18.09 -4.04 -2.14
N ARG A 471 -17.38 -3.04 -2.69
CA ARG A 471 -17.16 -2.88 -4.14
C ARG A 471 -16.45 -4.08 -4.77
N ALA A 472 -15.46 -4.65 -4.09
CA ALA A 472 -14.69 -5.78 -4.62
C ALA A 472 -15.54 -7.04 -4.84
N PHE A 473 -16.55 -7.28 -3.99
CA PHE A 473 -17.42 -8.46 -4.08
C PHE A 473 -18.82 -8.18 -4.64
N GLU A 474 -19.19 -6.91 -4.84
CA GLU A 474 -20.52 -6.49 -5.31
C GLU A 474 -20.96 -7.28 -6.55
N GLY A 475 -20.12 -7.33 -7.58
CA GLY A 475 -20.46 -8.01 -8.83
C GLY A 475 -20.74 -9.50 -8.66
N GLU A 476 -19.90 -10.21 -7.90
CA GLU A 476 -20.07 -11.65 -7.68
C GLU A 476 -21.28 -11.97 -6.77
N VAL A 477 -21.49 -11.16 -5.74
CA VAL A 477 -22.61 -11.26 -4.81
C VAL A 477 -23.94 -10.99 -5.52
N VAL A 478 -24.04 -9.90 -6.28
CA VAL A 478 -25.23 -9.55 -7.05
C VAL A 478 -25.53 -10.62 -8.08
N ALA A 479 -24.53 -11.05 -8.86
CA ALA A 479 -24.71 -12.11 -9.84
C ALA A 479 -25.20 -13.43 -9.20
N MET A 480 -24.74 -13.74 -7.99
CA MET A 480 -25.22 -14.91 -7.25
C MET A 480 -26.69 -14.78 -6.85
N LEU A 481 -27.08 -13.64 -6.27
CA LEU A 481 -28.48 -13.41 -5.91
C LEU A 481 -29.38 -13.44 -7.16
N CYS A 482 -29.00 -12.76 -8.24
CA CYS A 482 -29.79 -12.68 -9.47
C CYS A 482 -30.14 -14.07 -10.02
N ARG A 483 -29.20 -15.03 -9.96
CA ARG A 483 -29.45 -16.42 -10.37
C ARG A 483 -30.45 -17.15 -9.47
N GLN A 484 -30.49 -16.82 -8.18
CA GLN A 484 -31.30 -17.54 -7.20
C GLN A 484 -32.68 -16.90 -6.99
N ILE A 485 -32.77 -15.57 -6.93
CA ILE A 485 -33.99 -14.85 -6.56
C ILE A 485 -35.14 -15.03 -7.56
N GLN A 486 -34.81 -15.32 -8.81
CA GLN A 486 -35.81 -15.65 -9.84
C GLN A 486 -36.45 -17.02 -9.63
N LEU A 487 -35.71 -17.95 -9.03
CA LEU A 487 -36.12 -19.33 -8.79
C LEU A 487 -36.62 -19.56 -7.36
N ARG A 488 -36.25 -18.67 -6.43
CA ARG A 488 -36.50 -18.80 -4.99
C ARG A 488 -37.22 -17.56 -4.47
N PRO A 489 -38.56 -17.55 -4.50
CA PRO A 489 -39.34 -16.40 -4.06
C PRO A 489 -39.02 -16.01 -2.60
N ALA A 490 -38.69 -16.94 -1.71
CA ALA A 490 -38.35 -16.65 -0.32
C ALA A 490 -37.18 -15.66 -0.14
N PHE A 491 -36.38 -15.39 -1.19
CA PHE A 491 -35.19 -14.55 -1.10
C PHE A 491 -35.45 -13.04 -1.29
N GLY A 492 -36.71 -12.61 -1.34
CA GLY A 492 -37.07 -11.19 -1.37
C GLY A 492 -36.35 -10.34 -0.29
N PRO A 493 -36.39 -10.72 1.01
CA PRO A 493 -35.69 -9.98 2.07
C PRO A 493 -34.16 -9.92 1.90
N ILE A 494 -33.55 -10.96 1.34
CA ILE A 494 -32.11 -10.98 1.04
C ILE A 494 -31.80 -9.93 -0.04
N GLY A 495 -32.64 -9.84 -1.06
CA GLY A 495 -32.52 -8.83 -2.10
C GLY A 495 -32.79 -7.41 -1.62
N GLU A 496 -33.72 -7.21 -0.68
CA GLU A 496 -33.91 -5.92 0.00
C GLU A 496 -32.64 -5.50 0.76
N ALA A 497 -32.06 -6.41 1.56
CA ALA A 497 -30.83 -6.13 2.28
C ALA A 497 -29.62 -5.84 1.37
N LEU A 498 -29.54 -6.50 0.20
CA LEU A 498 -28.51 -6.18 -0.80
C LEU A 498 -28.78 -4.85 -1.50
N LEU A 499 -30.05 -4.45 -1.71
CA LEU A 499 -30.38 -3.12 -2.27
C LEU A 499 -29.98 -1.99 -1.32
N GLU A 500 -30.07 -2.21 0.00
CA GLU A 500 -29.56 -1.26 0.99
C GLU A 500 -28.04 -1.09 0.90
N LEU A 501 -27.31 -2.18 0.67
CA LEU A 501 -25.85 -2.18 0.54
C LEU A 501 -25.39 -1.61 -0.82
N PHE A 502 -26.13 -1.93 -1.90
CA PHE A 502 -25.78 -1.60 -3.28
C PHE A 502 -26.91 -0.81 -3.98
N PRO A 503 -27.29 0.37 -3.46
CA PRO A 503 -28.46 1.10 -3.94
C PRO A 503 -28.27 1.69 -5.34
N SER A 504 -27.05 1.66 -5.90
CA SER A 504 -26.76 2.14 -7.26
C SER A 504 -26.65 1.00 -8.28
N ASN A 505 -26.71 -0.27 -7.85
CA ASN A 505 -26.49 -1.41 -8.74
C ASN A 505 -27.71 -1.67 -9.63
N ALA A 506 -27.55 -1.46 -10.94
CA ALA A 506 -28.63 -1.58 -11.91
C ALA A 506 -29.13 -3.03 -12.09
N GLU A 507 -28.22 -4.01 -12.06
CA GLU A 507 -28.58 -5.43 -12.23
C GLU A 507 -29.43 -5.92 -11.04
N LEU A 508 -29.03 -5.56 -9.82
CA LEU A 508 -29.76 -5.88 -8.61
C LEU A 508 -31.15 -5.24 -8.59
N LYS A 509 -31.26 -3.95 -8.94
CA LYS A 509 -32.55 -3.25 -9.06
C LYS A 509 -33.47 -3.94 -10.05
N PHE A 510 -32.93 -4.32 -11.20
CA PHE A 510 -33.70 -5.00 -12.23
C PHE A 510 -34.21 -6.36 -11.75
N ALA A 511 -33.34 -7.17 -11.12
CA ALA A 511 -33.73 -8.46 -10.55
C ALA A 511 -34.82 -8.31 -9.48
N MET A 512 -34.72 -7.30 -8.62
CA MET A 512 -35.71 -7.00 -7.58
C MET A 512 -37.02 -6.48 -8.15
N ALA A 513 -36.99 -5.59 -9.15
CA ALA A 513 -38.18 -5.09 -9.82
C ALA A 513 -38.97 -6.24 -10.49
N PHE A 514 -38.27 -7.14 -11.18
CA PHE A 514 -38.87 -8.34 -11.76
C PHE A 514 -39.44 -9.28 -10.70
N HIS A 515 -38.70 -9.48 -9.60
CA HIS A 515 -39.14 -10.29 -8.48
C HIS A 515 -40.46 -9.78 -7.87
N TYR A 516 -40.58 -8.47 -7.63
CA TYR A 516 -41.80 -7.85 -7.14
C TYR A 516 -42.94 -7.90 -8.16
N THR A 517 -42.65 -7.67 -9.43
CA THR A 517 -43.64 -7.74 -10.53
C THR A 517 -44.31 -9.11 -10.59
N ARG A 518 -43.53 -10.20 -10.51
CA ARG A 518 -44.05 -11.58 -10.49
C ARG A 518 -44.93 -11.89 -9.28
N ARG A 519 -44.86 -11.07 -8.23
CA ARG A 519 -45.60 -11.23 -6.97
C ARG A 519 -46.75 -10.25 -6.81
N GLY A 520 -47.03 -9.45 -7.83
CA GLY A 520 -48.08 -8.44 -7.77
C GLY A 520 -47.76 -7.23 -6.86
N ALA A 521 -46.51 -7.06 -6.44
CA ALA A 521 -46.06 -5.93 -5.63
C ALA A 521 -45.63 -4.75 -6.53
N ALA A 522 -46.60 -4.20 -7.28
CA ALA A 522 -46.34 -3.13 -8.26
C ALA A 522 -45.81 -1.83 -7.60
N ASP A 523 -46.25 -1.57 -6.37
CA ASP A 523 -45.80 -0.47 -5.51
C ASP A 523 -44.29 -0.52 -5.22
N LYS A 524 -43.73 -1.73 -5.06
CA LYS A 524 -42.29 -1.94 -4.89
C LYS A 524 -41.53 -2.00 -6.22
N ALA A 525 -42.15 -2.51 -7.28
CA ALA A 525 -41.51 -2.68 -8.59
C ALA A 525 -41.35 -1.36 -9.35
N TYR A 526 -42.39 -0.51 -9.33
CA TYR A 526 -42.45 0.72 -10.12
C TYR A 526 -41.27 1.69 -9.86
N PRO A 527 -40.93 2.03 -8.59
CA PRO A 527 -39.82 2.94 -8.32
C PRO A 527 -38.48 2.44 -8.88
N LEU A 528 -38.22 1.13 -8.79
CA LEU A 528 -36.98 0.53 -9.28
C LEU A 528 -36.88 0.64 -10.81
N PHE A 529 -37.97 0.41 -11.54
CA PHE A 529 -37.99 0.59 -12.99
C PHE A 529 -37.83 2.05 -13.40
N GLU A 530 -38.45 2.99 -12.68
CA GLU A 530 -38.28 4.42 -12.93
C GLU A 530 -36.82 4.86 -12.76
N GLU A 531 -36.17 4.45 -11.68
CA GLU A 531 -34.76 4.74 -11.43
C GLU A 531 -33.85 4.18 -12.52
N LEU A 532 -34.11 2.95 -12.99
CA LEU A 532 -33.36 2.33 -14.08
C LEU A 532 -33.55 3.08 -15.40
N ALA A 533 -34.78 3.48 -15.71
CA ALA A 533 -35.07 4.28 -16.90
C ALA A 533 -34.36 5.64 -16.85
N ALA A 534 -34.38 6.31 -15.69
CA ALA A 534 -33.67 7.57 -15.48
C ALA A 534 -32.16 7.41 -15.63
N ALA A 535 -31.56 6.39 -15.01
CA ALA A 535 -30.14 6.10 -15.12
C ALA A 535 -29.73 5.82 -16.58
N ARG A 536 -30.52 5.03 -17.32
CA ARG A 536 -30.25 4.73 -18.74
C ARG A 536 -30.31 5.97 -19.62
N ARG A 537 -31.29 6.86 -19.39
CA ARG A 537 -31.41 8.15 -20.08
C ARG A 537 -30.21 9.05 -19.79
N ASN A 538 -29.86 9.21 -18.51
CA ASN A 538 -28.72 10.03 -18.10
C ASN A 538 -27.40 9.53 -18.67
N PHE A 539 -27.17 8.20 -18.66
CA PHE A 539 -26.00 7.62 -19.30
C PHE A 539 -26.01 7.88 -20.81
N GLY A 540 -27.15 7.73 -21.50
CA GLY A 540 -27.24 8.01 -22.93
C GLY A 540 -26.94 9.48 -23.28
N LEU A 541 -27.44 10.43 -22.48
CA LEU A 541 -27.19 11.87 -22.69
C LEU A 541 -25.73 12.26 -22.46
N ASN A 542 -25.06 11.61 -21.51
CA ASN A 542 -23.72 11.99 -21.07
C ASN A 542 -22.64 10.98 -21.44
N GLN A 543 -22.96 9.99 -22.30
CA GLN A 543 -22.13 8.81 -22.52
C GLN A 543 -20.70 9.19 -22.90
N ARG A 544 -20.54 10.10 -23.86
CA ARG A 544 -19.22 10.55 -24.32
C ARG A 544 -18.39 11.12 -23.17
N PHE A 545 -18.95 12.07 -22.44
CA PHE A 545 -18.27 12.71 -21.31
C PHE A 545 -17.94 11.70 -20.19
N LEU A 546 -18.91 10.89 -19.76
CA LEU A 546 -18.70 9.93 -18.68
C LEU A 546 -17.78 8.76 -19.05
N SER A 547 -17.66 8.44 -20.35
CA SER A 547 -16.72 7.40 -20.81
C SER A 547 -15.29 7.91 -20.88
N ASP A 548 -15.10 9.21 -21.13
CA ASP A 548 -13.78 9.86 -21.21
C ASP A 548 -13.27 10.32 -19.82
N LEU A 549 -14.13 10.39 -18.81
CA LEU A 549 -13.81 10.93 -17.50
C LEU A 549 -13.14 9.88 -16.59
N ASP A 550 -11.87 10.12 -16.23
CA ASP A 550 -11.17 9.26 -15.29
C ASP A 550 -11.71 9.42 -13.85
N THR A 551 -12.11 8.30 -13.24
CA THR A 551 -12.63 8.29 -11.87
C THR A 551 -11.55 8.70 -10.85
N SER A 552 -10.29 8.31 -11.08
CA SER A 552 -9.19 8.63 -10.14
C SER A 552 -8.96 10.15 -10.04
N PHE A 553 -9.13 10.84 -11.16
CA PHE A 553 -9.06 12.30 -11.23
C PHE A 553 -10.15 12.96 -10.38
N ILE A 554 -11.40 12.51 -10.49
CA ILE A 554 -12.53 13.05 -9.70
C ILE A 554 -12.30 12.82 -8.20
N GLU A 555 -11.88 11.61 -7.81
CA GLU A 555 -11.64 11.27 -6.41
C GLU A 555 -10.50 12.13 -5.81
N THR A 556 -9.44 12.36 -6.59
CA THR A 556 -8.31 13.21 -6.21
C THR A 556 -8.75 14.65 -5.94
N TRP A 557 -9.48 15.26 -6.88
CA TRP A 557 -10.00 16.62 -6.70
C TRP A 557 -11.02 16.71 -5.56
N THR A 558 -11.86 15.70 -5.41
CA THR A 558 -12.83 15.63 -4.30
C THR A 558 -12.10 15.61 -2.95
N ALA A 559 -11.04 14.82 -2.81
CA ALA A 559 -10.22 14.78 -1.60
C ALA A 559 -9.57 16.15 -1.32
N ALA A 560 -8.98 16.78 -2.35
CA ALA A 560 -8.36 18.09 -2.24
C ALA A 560 -9.35 19.19 -1.81
N VAL A 561 -10.52 19.27 -2.45
CA VAL A 561 -11.56 20.27 -2.13
C VAL A 561 -12.12 20.04 -0.72
N LYS A 562 -12.37 18.78 -0.33
CA LYS A 562 -12.79 18.46 1.05
C LYS A 562 -11.76 18.91 2.08
N ALA A 563 -10.46 18.74 1.78
CA ALA A 563 -9.39 19.18 2.65
C ALA A 563 -9.33 20.72 2.76
N ARG A 564 -9.46 21.44 1.64
CA ARG A 564 -9.53 22.93 1.62
C ARG A 564 -10.69 23.44 2.48
N ARG A 565 -11.90 22.88 2.29
CA ARG A 565 -13.10 23.27 3.05
C ARG A 565 -12.94 23.04 4.55
N LYS A 566 -12.38 21.89 4.97
CA LYS A 566 -12.09 21.61 6.39
C LYS A 566 -11.11 22.60 7.02
N ARG A 567 -10.24 23.21 6.20
CA ARG A 567 -9.18 24.15 6.64
C ARG A 567 -9.55 25.63 6.43
N GLY A 568 -10.81 25.95 6.17
CA GLY A 568 -11.31 27.32 6.14
C GLY A 568 -11.05 28.10 4.84
N PHE A 569 -10.64 27.43 3.75
CA PHE A 569 -10.56 28.07 2.43
C PHE A 569 -11.89 27.88 1.70
N SER A 570 -12.46 29.00 1.22
CA SER A 570 -13.69 29.05 0.42
C SER A 570 -13.49 28.53 -0.99
#